data_AF-A0A965EIR2-F1
#
_entry.id   AF-A0A965EIR2-F1
#
_cell.length_a   1.000
_cell.length_b   1.000
_cell.length_c   1.000
_cell.angle_alpha   90.00
_cell.angle_beta   90.00
_cell.angle_gamma   90.00
#
_symmetry.space_group_name_H-M   'P 1'
#
loop_
_entity.id
_entity.type
_entity.pdbx_description
1 polymer ?
#
loop_
_entity_poly.entity_id
_entity_poly.type
_entity_poly.pdbx_seq_one_letter_code
_entity_poly.pdbx_strand_id
1 'polypeptide(L)'
;MKDTWLRIIRFWEKIPTVSMARLGSPATPEQIRETEIKIGKTFPVDFVDFYRIHNGWRDLVMPGASMLLSLEEILDSASVVANRQEDDFTLLIPFTRSSRNRDFYCLNFSDEAYGSIEFVSTDVPEAYQVATSFVEWINRYAENPGLMG
;
A
#
# COMPACT_ATOMS: atom_id res chain seq x y z
N MET A 1 -6.27 5.13 -13.30
CA MET A 1 -6.53 4.33 -12.08
C MET A 1 -7.83 3.52 -12.12
N LYS A 2 -8.98 4.12 -12.45
CA LYS A 2 -10.29 3.43 -12.48
C LYS A 2 -10.32 2.12 -13.30
N ASP A 3 -9.74 2.10 -14.49
CA ASP A 3 -9.71 0.89 -15.33
C ASP A 3 -8.79 -0.21 -14.79
N THR A 4 -7.65 0.18 -14.19
CA THR A 4 -6.76 -0.76 -13.48
C THR A 4 -7.51 -1.38 -12.31
N TRP A 5 -8.21 -0.56 -11.53
CA TRP A 5 -9.02 -1.04 -10.41
C TRP A 5 -10.12 -2.01 -10.84
N LEU A 6 -10.84 -1.70 -11.92
CA LEU A 6 -11.86 -2.61 -12.46
C LEU A 6 -11.29 -3.97 -12.87
N ARG A 7 -10.08 -4.01 -13.43
CA ARG A 7 -9.40 -5.28 -13.76
C ARG A 7 -9.10 -6.09 -12.49
N ILE A 8 -8.60 -5.42 -11.47
CA ILE A 8 -8.26 -6.02 -10.18
C ILE A 8 -9.51 -6.57 -9.48
N ILE A 9 -10.58 -5.77 -9.37
CA ILE A 9 -11.85 -6.21 -8.79
C ILE A 9 -12.39 -7.45 -9.51
N ARG A 10 -12.42 -7.43 -10.85
CA ARG A 10 -12.95 -8.56 -11.64
C ARG A 10 -12.17 -9.86 -11.42
N PHE A 11 -10.90 -9.76 -11.05
CA PHE A 11 -10.14 -10.93 -10.65
C PHE A 11 -10.54 -11.39 -9.24
N TRP A 12 -10.56 -10.48 -8.27
CA TRP A 12 -10.88 -10.77 -6.88
C TRP A 12 -12.30 -11.26 -6.64
N GLU A 13 -13.28 -10.79 -7.39
CA GLU A 13 -14.67 -11.29 -7.36
C GLU A 13 -14.78 -12.79 -7.68
N LYS A 14 -13.76 -13.36 -8.34
CA LYS A 14 -13.70 -14.79 -8.67
C LYS A 14 -13.10 -15.64 -7.55
N ILE A 15 -12.50 -15.01 -6.53
CA ILE A 15 -11.85 -15.70 -5.42
C ILE A 15 -12.86 -15.86 -4.27
N PRO A 16 -13.27 -17.09 -3.91
CA PRO A 16 -14.33 -17.30 -2.91
C PRO A 16 -14.02 -16.75 -1.53
N THR A 17 -12.74 -16.58 -1.19
CA THR A 17 -12.29 -16.10 0.12
C THR A 17 -12.28 -14.57 0.23
N VAL A 18 -12.56 -13.85 -0.85
CA VAL A 18 -12.50 -12.39 -0.91
C VAL A 18 -13.88 -11.79 -0.76
N SER A 19 -14.05 -10.89 0.20
CA SER A 19 -15.29 -10.13 0.36
C SER A 19 -15.11 -8.68 -0.08
N MET A 20 -15.90 -8.31 -1.10
CA MET A 20 -16.03 -6.92 -1.55
C MET A 20 -16.74 -6.04 -0.52
N ALA A 21 -17.49 -6.63 0.42
CA ALA A 21 -18.18 -5.90 1.48
C ALA A 21 -17.23 -5.28 2.51
N ARG A 22 -15.95 -5.68 2.51
CA ARG A 22 -14.93 -5.17 3.44
C ARG A 22 -14.05 -4.09 2.87
N LEU A 23 -14.32 -3.63 1.65
CA LEU A 23 -13.63 -2.48 1.07
C LEU A 23 -14.01 -1.21 1.84
N GLY A 24 -13.01 -0.42 2.20
CA GLY A 24 -13.23 0.89 2.80
C GLY A 24 -13.95 1.82 1.83
N SER A 25 -14.73 2.76 2.38
CA SER A 25 -15.26 3.87 1.61
C SER A 25 -14.12 4.69 0.97
N PRO A 26 -14.37 5.38 -0.15
CA PRO A 26 -13.46 6.39 -0.69
C PRO A 26 -12.87 7.31 0.38
N ALA A 27 -11.56 7.57 0.31
CA ALA A 27 -10.94 8.61 1.12
C ALA A 27 -11.42 10.00 0.67
N THR A 28 -11.81 10.86 1.61
CA THR A 28 -12.16 12.26 1.28
C THR A 28 -10.89 13.10 1.06
N PRO A 29 -10.99 14.23 0.33
CA PRO A 29 -9.88 15.17 0.20
C PRO A 29 -9.31 15.64 1.55
N GLU A 30 -10.17 15.81 2.56
CA GLU A 30 -9.79 16.21 3.91
C GLU A 30 -8.96 15.12 4.60
N GLN A 31 -9.38 13.85 4.53
CA GLN A 31 -8.64 12.73 5.09
C GLN A 31 -7.24 12.59 4.46
N ILE A 32 -7.16 12.74 3.13
CA ILE A 32 -5.87 12.73 2.41
C ILE A 32 -4.99 13.87 2.91
N ARG A 33 -5.51 15.10 2.91
CA ARG A 33 -4.78 16.29 3.33
C ARG A 33 -4.30 16.20 4.79
N GLU A 34 -5.14 15.74 5.71
CA GLU A 34 -4.77 15.56 7.11
C GLU A 34 -3.64 14.55 7.28
N THR A 35 -3.67 13.48 6.48
CA THR A 35 -2.62 12.45 6.50
C THR A 35 -1.32 12.99 5.92
N GLU A 36 -1.35 13.72 4.81
CA GLU A 36 -0.18 14.39 4.22
C GLU A 36 0.45 15.40 5.19
N ILE A 37 -0.36 16.16 5.92
CA ILE A 37 0.13 17.09 6.95
C ILE A 37 0.87 16.35 8.06
N LYS A 38 0.33 15.22 8.52
CA LYS A 38 0.95 14.41 9.59
C LYS A 38 2.24 13.73 9.13
N ILE A 39 2.31 13.30 7.88
CA ILE A 39 3.52 12.71 7.28
C ILE A 39 4.54 13.80 6.92
N GLY A 40 4.10 15.03 6.67
CA GLY A 40 4.96 16.14 6.24
C GLY A 40 5.35 16.06 4.75
N LYS A 41 4.65 15.24 3.96
CA LYS A 41 4.87 15.01 2.52
C LYS A 41 3.52 14.87 1.81
N THR A 42 3.47 15.24 0.54
CA THR A 42 2.29 15.01 -0.31
C THR A 42 2.30 13.60 -0.88
N PHE A 43 1.17 12.92 -1.02
CA PHE A 43 1.16 11.62 -1.70
C PHE A 43 1.33 11.77 -3.22
N PRO A 44 1.92 10.77 -3.91
CA PRO A 44 1.84 10.66 -5.36
C PRO A 44 0.39 10.66 -5.85
N VAL A 45 0.14 11.30 -6.99
CA VAL A 45 -1.22 11.49 -7.54
C VAL A 45 -1.93 10.16 -7.79
N ASP A 46 -1.21 9.15 -8.27
CA ASP A 46 -1.74 7.82 -8.51
C ASP A 46 -2.12 7.08 -7.22
N PHE A 47 -1.33 7.24 -6.15
CA PHE A 47 -1.67 6.74 -4.81
C PHE A 47 -2.95 7.41 -4.29
N VAL A 48 -3.06 8.73 -4.41
CA VAL A 48 -4.27 9.49 -4.03
C VAL A 48 -5.49 9.01 -4.82
N ASP A 49 -5.35 8.89 -6.14
CA ASP A 49 -6.44 8.43 -7.01
C ASP A 49 -6.92 7.02 -6.66
N PHE A 50 -6.03 6.17 -6.17
CA PHE A 50 -6.38 4.83 -5.69
C PHE A 50 -7.19 4.88 -4.38
N TYR A 51 -6.72 5.66 -3.39
CA TYR A 51 -7.40 5.80 -2.10
C TYR A 51 -8.75 6.52 -2.20
N ARG A 52 -8.94 7.38 -3.21
CA ARG A 52 -10.24 7.96 -3.57
C ARG A 52 -11.25 6.94 -4.09
N ILE A 53 -10.84 5.71 -4.38
CA ILE A 53 -11.75 4.62 -4.72
C ILE A 53 -12.06 3.81 -3.46
N HIS A 54 -11.02 3.37 -2.73
CA HIS A 54 -11.18 2.63 -1.46
C HIS A 54 -10.09 2.96 -0.45
N ASN A 55 -10.50 3.37 0.75
CA ASN A 55 -9.60 3.67 1.86
C ASN A 55 -9.37 2.44 2.75
N GLY A 56 -8.58 1.50 2.25
CA GLY A 56 -8.22 0.27 2.96
C GLY A 56 -9.11 -0.93 2.62
N TRP A 57 -8.61 -2.12 2.96
CA TRP A 57 -9.26 -3.40 2.72
C TRP A 57 -8.68 -4.50 3.60
N ARG A 58 -9.55 -5.38 4.11
CA ARG A 58 -9.15 -6.47 5.03
C ARG A 58 -8.92 -7.83 4.38
N ASP A 59 -9.38 -8.00 3.14
CA ASP A 59 -9.29 -9.28 2.41
C ASP A 59 -8.39 -9.15 1.18
N LEU A 60 -7.34 -8.32 1.27
CA LEU A 60 -6.39 -8.16 0.18
C LEU A 60 -5.68 -9.50 -0.05
N VAL A 61 -5.69 -9.99 -1.29
CA VAL A 61 -5.00 -11.24 -1.65
C VAL A 61 -3.75 -10.87 -2.42
N MET A 62 -2.65 -10.64 -1.70
CA MET A 62 -1.40 -10.23 -2.31
C MET A 62 -0.22 -10.94 -1.64
N PRO A 63 0.88 -11.21 -2.37
CA PRO A 63 2.05 -11.85 -1.80
C PRO A 63 2.61 -10.96 -0.70
N GLY A 64 2.85 -11.50 0.48
CA GLY A 64 3.34 -10.70 1.61
C GLY A 64 2.37 -9.61 2.11
N ALA A 65 1.12 -9.55 1.62
CA ALA A 65 0.16 -8.56 2.09
C ALA A 65 -1.27 -9.14 2.12
N SER A 66 -1.89 -9.10 3.29
CA SER A 66 -3.29 -9.53 3.47
C SER A 66 -4.25 -8.37 3.69
N MET A 67 -3.72 -7.15 3.84
CA MET A 67 -4.50 -5.95 4.11
C MET A 67 -3.94 -4.77 3.29
N LEU A 68 -4.86 -3.98 2.75
CA LEU A 68 -4.59 -2.60 2.36
C LEU A 68 -4.93 -1.73 3.58
N LEU A 69 -4.00 -0.93 4.06
CA LEU A 69 -4.22 -0.08 5.23
C LEU A 69 -5.09 1.11 4.84
N SER A 70 -5.99 1.54 5.73
CA SER A 70 -6.62 2.87 5.59
C SER A 70 -5.59 3.96 5.88
N LEU A 71 -5.84 5.20 5.43
CA LEU A 71 -4.98 6.35 5.71
C LEU A 71 -4.72 6.55 7.21
N GLU A 72 -5.68 6.23 8.08
CA GLU A 72 -5.50 6.25 9.53
C GLU A 72 -4.51 5.18 9.99
N GLU A 73 -4.66 3.94 9.50
CA GLU A 73 -3.80 2.83 9.87
C GLU A 73 -2.37 2.96 9.33
N ILE A 74 -2.19 3.68 8.22
CA ILE A 74 -0.87 4.02 7.68
C ILE A 74 -0.06 4.77 8.75
N LEU A 75 -0.67 5.75 9.42
CA LEU A 75 0.00 6.57 10.43
C LEU A 75 0.43 5.73 11.65
N ASP A 76 -0.44 4.82 12.09
CA ASP A 76 -0.13 3.92 13.22
C ASP A 76 1.00 2.94 12.86
N SER A 77 0.98 2.45 11.61
CA SER A 77 1.91 1.42 11.14
C SER A 77 3.31 1.98 10.81
N ALA A 78 3.42 3.28 10.54
CA ALA A 78 4.71 3.94 10.26
C ALA A 78 5.73 3.73 11.40
N SER A 79 5.27 3.70 12.65
CA SER A 79 6.12 3.44 13.82
C SER A 79 6.75 2.03 13.81
N VAL A 80 6.08 1.04 13.23
CA VAL A 80 6.58 -0.34 13.15
C VAL A 80 7.73 -0.45 12.17
N VAL A 81 7.64 0.28 11.06
CA VAL A 81 8.70 0.34 10.04
C VAL A 81 9.87 1.19 10.51
N ALA A 82 9.61 2.33 11.16
CA ALA A 82 10.65 3.25 11.64
C ALA A 82 11.54 2.64 12.74
N ASN A 83 11.00 1.83 13.65
CA ASN A 83 11.74 1.23 14.77
C ASN A 83 12.75 0.12 14.36
N ARG A 84 12.87 -0.18 13.06
CA ARG A 84 13.63 -1.33 12.55
C ARG A 84 15.02 -1.02 12.03
N GLN A 85 15.28 0.23 11.65
CA GLN A 85 16.53 0.58 10.98
C GLN A 85 17.07 1.88 11.58
N GLU A 86 18.34 1.85 11.98
CA GLU A 86 18.97 2.87 12.84
C GLU A 86 19.16 4.23 12.16
N ASP A 87 18.91 4.36 10.85
CA ASP A 87 19.04 5.63 10.11
C ASP A 87 17.93 5.81 9.06
N ASP A 88 17.21 6.94 9.16
CA ASP A 88 16.42 7.62 8.11
C ASP A 88 15.22 6.93 7.43
N PHE A 89 14.64 5.85 7.99
CA PHE A 89 13.40 5.22 7.48
C PHE A 89 12.09 5.97 7.80
N THR A 90 12.18 7.24 8.21
CA THR A 90 11.02 8.14 8.31
C THR A 90 10.31 8.35 6.95
N LEU A 91 10.98 7.95 5.88
CA LEU A 91 10.54 8.14 4.49
C LEU A 91 9.84 6.91 3.91
N LEU A 92 9.79 5.77 4.61
CA LEU A 92 9.01 4.60 4.16
C LEU A 92 7.67 4.52 4.88
N ILE A 93 6.59 4.71 4.13
CA ILE A 93 5.24 4.73 4.66
C ILE A 93 4.50 3.45 4.26
N PRO A 94 4.23 2.51 5.19
CA PRO A 94 3.54 1.28 4.87
C PRO A 94 2.11 1.57 4.46
N PHE A 95 1.65 0.99 3.35
CA PHE A 95 0.26 1.08 2.89
C PHE A 95 -0.40 -0.28 2.75
N THR A 96 0.35 -1.36 2.97
CA THR A 96 -0.18 -2.72 3.15
C THR A 96 0.41 -3.39 4.37
N ARG A 97 -0.21 -4.49 4.80
CA ARG A 97 0.27 -5.30 5.91
C ARG A 97 -0.10 -6.77 5.73
N SER A 98 0.84 -7.66 6.01
CA SER A 98 0.58 -9.10 6.16
C SER A 98 -0.18 -9.44 7.44
N SER A 99 -0.85 -10.59 7.47
CA SER A 99 -1.63 -11.04 8.63
C SER A 99 -0.80 -11.27 9.87
N ARG A 100 0.51 -11.53 9.70
CA ARG A 100 1.47 -11.70 10.78
C ARG A 100 2.11 -10.38 11.25
N ASN A 101 1.74 -9.25 10.63
CA ASN A 101 2.37 -7.95 10.87
C ASN A 101 3.89 -7.99 10.64
N ARG A 102 4.31 -8.72 9.59
CA ARG A 102 5.72 -8.95 9.27
C ARG A 102 6.18 -8.30 8.00
N ASP A 103 5.37 -8.47 6.97
CA ASP A 103 5.64 -7.99 5.63
C ASP A 103 4.75 -6.79 5.29
N PHE A 104 5.34 -5.80 4.64
CA PHE A 104 4.75 -4.52 4.27
C PHE A 104 5.24 -4.12 2.87
N TYR A 105 4.32 -3.64 2.04
CA TYR A 105 4.67 -2.74 0.95
C TYR A 105 4.59 -1.30 1.46
N CYS A 106 5.66 -0.56 1.21
CA CYS A 106 5.87 0.81 1.65
C CYS A 106 6.03 1.73 0.46
N LEU A 107 5.51 2.95 0.60
CA LEU A 107 5.72 4.06 -0.30
C LEU A 107 6.96 4.82 0.14
N ASN A 108 7.91 5.03 -0.76
CA ASN A 108 9.15 5.73 -0.46
C ASN A 108 9.02 7.25 -0.71
N PHE A 109 9.42 8.07 0.26
CA PHE A 109 9.40 9.53 0.25
C PHE A 109 10.79 10.18 0.22
N SER A 110 11.83 9.39 0.02
CA SER A 110 13.18 9.89 -0.25
C SER A 110 13.25 10.66 -1.55
N ASP A 111 14.11 11.66 -1.60
CA ASP A 111 14.22 12.53 -2.76
C ASP A 111 14.71 11.75 -4.00
N GLU A 112 15.51 10.69 -3.81
CA GLU A 112 16.06 9.86 -4.89
C GLU A 112 15.05 8.84 -5.45
N ALA A 113 14.11 8.37 -4.63
CA ALA A 113 13.20 7.28 -4.99
C ALA A 113 11.73 7.60 -4.68
N TYR A 114 11.37 8.88 -4.69
CA TYR A 114 10.04 9.37 -4.34
C TYR A 114 8.93 8.69 -5.15
N GLY A 115 7.96 8.11 -4.45
CA GLY A 115 6.81 7.43 -5.02
C GLY A 115 7.08 5.99 -5.47
N SER A 116 8.32 5.50 -5.33
CA SER A 116 8.63 4.09 -5.54
C SER A 116 8.02 3.20 -4.46
N ILE A 117 7.89 1.91 -4.77
CA ILE A 117 7.33 0.92 -3.84
C ILE A 117 8.44 -0.02 -3.40
N GLU A 118 8.60 -0.13 -2.09
CA GLU A 118 9.54 -1.04 -1.45
C GLU A 118 8.81 -2.12 -0.67
N PHE A 119 9.41 -3.29 -0.62
CA PHE A 119 8.98 -4.36 0.26
C PHE A 119 9.89 -4.38 1.49
N VAL A 120 9.26 -4.39 2.66
CA VAL A 120 9.92 -4.46 3.97
C VAL A 120 9.38 -5.69 4.69
N SER A 121 10.27 -6.54 5.21
CA SER A 121 9.89 -7.67 6.06
C SER A 121 10.58 -7.61 7.41
N THR A 122 9.94 -8.11 8.45
CA THR A 122 10.58 -8.31 9.76
C THR A 122 11.69 -9.36 9.74
N ASP A 123 11.65 -10.25 8.75
CA ASP A 123 12.50 -11.43 8.71
C ASP A 123 13.81 -11.17 7.96
N VAL A 124 13.95 -10.04 7.26
CA VAL A 124 15.17 -9.61 6.57
C VAL A 124 15.49 -8.15 6.90
N PRO A 125 16.78 -7.78 7.01
CA PRO A 125 17.17 -6.43 7.43
C PRO A 125 16.97 -5.37 6.34
N GLU A 126 17.02 -5.75 5.07
CA GLU A 126 17.06 -4.82 3.95
C GLU A 126 15.67 -4.67 3.31
N ALA A 127 15.26 -3.43 3.07
CA ALA A 127 14.17 -3.13 2.16
C ALA A 127 14.66 -3.28 0.72
N TYR A 128 13.79 -3.70 -0.19
CA TYR A 128 14.12 -3.71 -1.61
C TYR A 128 12.98 -3.16 -2.45
N GLN A 129 13.36 -2.44 -3.50
CA GLN A 129 12.42 -1.84 -4.43
C GLN A 129 11.72 -2.92 -5.29
N VAL A 130 10.40 -2.89 -5.30
CA VAL A 130 9.57 -3.79 -6.11
C VAL A 130 8.90 -3.09 -7.29
N ALA A 131 8.84 -1.76 -7.29
CA ALA A 131 8.38 -0.94 -8.42
C ALA A 131 8.91 0.50 -8.33
N THR A 132 8.97 1.19 -9.47
CA THR A 132 9.37 2.60 -9.58
C THR A 132 8.22 3.57 -9.29
N SER A 133 6.98 3.10 -9.26
CA SER A 133 5.79 3.89 -8.93
C SER A 133 4.66 3.01 -8.39
N PHE A 134 3.70 3.62 -7.69
CA PHE A 134 2.49 2.94 -7.25
C PHE A 134 1.68 2.40 -8.44
N VAL A 135 1.54 3.19 -9.51
CA VAL A 135 0.84 2.77 -10.74
C VAL A 135 1.50 1.57 -11.41
N GLU A 136 2.83 1.51 -11.45
CA GLU A 136 3.54 0.35 -11.97
C GLU A 136 3.26 -0.89 -11.10
N TRP A 137 3.40 -0.75 -9.78
CA TRP A 137 3.17 -1.84 -8.84
C TRP A 137 1.76 -2.44 -8.96
N ILE A 138 0.73 -1.58 -8.95
CA ILE A 138 -0.66 -2.04 -9.01
C ILE A 138 -1.03 -2.60 -10.40
N ASN A 139 -0.42 -2.10 -11.49
CA ASN A 139 -0.60 -2.67 -12.82
C ASN A 139 0.04 -4.05 -12.96
N ARG A 140 1.24 -4.27 -12.42
CA ARG A 140 1.87 -5.60 -12.39
C ARG A 140 0.96 -6.62 -11.70
N TYR A 141 0.30 -6.20 -10.62
CA TYR A 141 -0.70 -7.02 -9.94
C TYR A 141 -1.94 -7.27 -10.80
N ALA A 142 -2.47 -6.23 -11.48
CA ALA A 142 -3.63 -6.35 -12.36
C ALA A 142 -3.41 -7.28 -13.56
N GLU A 143 -2.18 -7.36 -14.07
CA GLU A 143 -1.81 -8.18 -15.23
C GLU A 143 -1.59 -9.65 -14.87
N ASN A 144 -1.02 -9.92 -13.68
CA ASN A 144 -0.63 -11.26 -13.26
C ASN A 144 -1.11 -11.60 -11.84
N PRO A 145 -2.42 -11.55 -11.58
CA PRO A 145 -2.92 -11.64 -10.22
C PRO A 145 -2.80 -13.05 -9.60
N GLY A 146 -2.43 -14.08 -10.38
CA GLY A 146 -2.19 -15.45 -9.91
C GLY A 146 -0.74 -15.92 -9.91
N LEU A 147 0.24 -15.12 -10.35
CA LEU A 147 1.66 -15.55 -10.50
C LEU A 147 2.57 -15.18 -9.33
N MET A 148 2.00 -14.80 -8.20
CA MET A 148 2.78 -14.46 -7.02
C MET A 148 2.33 -15.19 -5.74
N GLY A 149 1.58 -16.29 -5.89
CA GLY A 149 1.30 -17.23 -4.80
C GLY A 149 2.42 -18.24 -4.59
#